data_AF-A0A7X0PIU4-F1
#
_entry.id   AF-A0A7X0PIU4-F1
#
_cell.length_a   1.000
_cell.length_b   1.000
_cell.length_c   1.000
_cell.angle_alpha   90.00
_cell.angle_beta   90.00
_cell.angle_gamma   90.00
#
_symmetry.space_group_name_H-M   'P 1'
#
loop_
_entity.id
_entity.type
_entity.pdbx_description
1 polymer ?
#
loop_
_entity_poly.entity_id
_entity_poly.type
_entity_poly.pdbx_seq_one_letter_code
_entity_poly.pdbx_strand_id
1 'polypeptide(L)'
;MPSPVPPVVPKRLSTFPTLWAFLFSRRRFADMATAHDLAIIIQPADQLARYKAGGWSTGTELEAMRQASLERLLRTRTQFWRSGLAIVGVFALLLILYSGLGRPVELEFPNDMGKVLAALGAIFATWGSVIQLTGVESWSGESADEKLRSMLFQAMFVLGGAFALIGVLW
;
A
#
# COMPACT_ATOMS: atom_id res chain seq x y z
N MET A 1 6.45 17.06 33.04
CA MET A 1 6.48 15.58 32.94
C MET A 1 5.97 15.21 31.56
N PRO A 2 6.71 14.46 30.73
CA PRO A 2 6.18 14.00 29.46
C PRO A 2 4.99 13.07 29.73
N SER A 3 3.87 13.33 29.04
CA SER A 3 2.65 12.53 29.14
C SER A 3 2.98 11.05 28.94
N PRO A 4 2.43 10.11 29.74
CA PRO A 4 2.62 8.69 29.49
C PRO A 4 2.09 8.40 28.09
N VAL A 5 3.00 7.97 27.22
CA VAL A 5 2.64 7.48 25.88
C VAL A 5 1.73 6.28 26.11
N PRO A 6 0.51 6.25 25.56
CA PRO A 6 -0.43 5.18 25.82
C PRO A 6 0.22 3.84 25.42
N PRO A 7 0.04 2.77 26.22
CA PRO A 7 0.64 1.48 25.92
C PRO A 7 0.16 1.00 24.55
N VAL A 8 1.09 0.89 23.60
CA VAL A 8 0.81 0.31 22.29
C VAL A 8 0.63 -1.19 22.48
N VAL A 9 -0.60 -1.67 22.26
CA VAL A 9 -0.91 -3.10 22.35
C VAL A 9 -0.34 -3.79 21.10
N PRO A 10 0.58 -4.77 21.24
CA PRO A 10 1.13 -5.50 20.11
C PRO A 10 0.00 -6.15 19.31
N LYS A 11 -0.08 -5.82 18.02
CA LYS A 11 -1.14 -6.31 17.13
C LYS A 11 -0.63 -6.40 15.70
N ARG A 12 -0.79 -7.58 15.07
CA ARG A 12 -0.46 -7.76 13.66
C ARG A 12 -1.39 -6.91 12.76
N LEU A 13 -0.84 -6.40 11.64
CA LEU A 13 -1.62 -5.63 10.67
C LEU A 13 -2.78 -6.45 10.08
N SER A 14 -3.96 -5.82 10.07
CA SER A 14 -5.18 -6.29 9.39
C SER A 14 -5.34 -5.58 8.05
N THR A 15 -5.72 -6.28 6.99
CA THR A 15 -5.72 -5.76 5.60
C THR A 15 -6.55 -4.48 5.41
N PHE A 16 -7.85 -4.53 5.65
CA PHE A 16 -8.74 -3.40 5.35
C PHE A 16 -8.44 -2.12 6.17
N PRO A 17 -8.28 -2.19 7.52
CA PRO A 17 -7.96 -0.99 8.31
C PRO A 17 -6.60 -0.39 7.95
N THR A 18 -5.63 -1.23 7.55
CA THR A 18 -4.29 -0.78 7.16
C THR A 18 -4.33 -0.03 5.84
N LEU A 19 -5.06 -0.55 4.84
CA LEU A 19 -5.27 0.15 3.56
C LEU A 19 -6.03 1.47 3.75
N TRP A 20 -7.06 1.48 4.59
CA TRP A 20 -7.80 2.69 4.90
C TRP A 20 -6.93 3.75 5.59
N ALA A 21 -6.16 3.35 6.61
CA ALA A 21 -5.21 4.25 7.27
C ALA A 21 -4.11 4.72 6.30
N PHE A 22 -3.61 3.81 5.44
CA PHE A 22 -2.65 4.14 4.40
C PHE A 22 -3.18 5.20 3.44
N LEU A 23 -4.47 5.26 3.12
CA LEU A 23 -5.02 6.30 2.25
C LEU A 23 -5.32 7.59 3.04
N PHE A 24 -6.00 7.47 4.18
CA PHE A 24 -6.68 8.61 4.81
C PHE A 24 -6.04 9.12 6.10
N SER A 25 -5.18 8.34 6.78
CA SER A 25 -4.65 8.75 8.10
C SER A 25 -3.23 8.27 8.37
N ARG A 26 -2.27 9.20 8.26
CA ARG A 26 -0.84 8.95 8.55
C ARG A 26 -0.62 8.51 10.00
N ARG A 27 -1.29 9.17 10.95
CA ARG A 27 -1.17 8.88 12.39
C ARG A 27 -1.67 7.48 12.72
N ARG A 28 -2.88 7.11 12.27
CA ARG A 28 -3.42 5.76 12.50
C ARG A 28 -2.55 4.68 11.89
N PHE A 29 -2.00 4.92 10.70
CA PHE A 29 -1.10 3.93 10.09
C PHE A 29 0.18 3.78 10.91
N ALA A 30 0.80 4.88 11.33
CA ALA A 30 2.02 4.82 12.14
C ALA A 30 1.80 4.03 13.44
N ASP A 31 0.66 4.26 14.11
CA ASP A 31 0.31 3.54 15.34
C ASP A 31 0.13 2.03 15.08
N MET A 32 -0.51 1.67 13.96
CA MET A 32 -0.69 0.27 13.55
C MET A 32 0.62 -0.40 13.11
N ALA A 33 1.48 0.32 12.40
CA ALA A 33 2.79 -0.17 11.96
C ALA A 33 3.71 -0.39 13.16
N THR A 34 3.76 0.57 14.08
CA THR A 34 4.48 0.42 15.35
C THR A 34 3.94 -0.76 16.15
N ALA A 35 2.62 -0.91 16.29
CA ALA A 35 2.02 -2.08 16.97
C ALA A 35 2.37 -3.43 16.32
N HIS A 36 2.57 -3.45 14.99
CA HIS A 36 2.92 -4.66 14.26
C HIS A 36 4.40 -5.02 14.40
N ASP A 37 5.29 -4.05 14.21
CA ASP A 37 6.73 -4.24 14.40
C ASP A 37 6.99 -4.67 15.85
N LEU A 38 6.26 -4.07 16.78
CA LEU A 38 6.31 -4.38 18.20
C LEU A 38 5.84 -5.83 18.48
N ALA A 39 4.82 -6.32 17.78
CA ALA A 39 4.39 -7.72 17.86
C ALA A 39 5.37 -8.73 17.23
N ILE A 40 6.20 -8.30 16.28
CA ILE A 40 7.26 -9.12 15.68
C ILE A 40 8.46 -9.19 16.63
N ILE A 41 8.85 -8.07 17.23
CA ILE A 41 10.00 -8.02 18.15
C ILE A 41 9.70 -8.76 19.46
N ILE A 42 8.47 -8.73 19.97
CA ILE A 42 8.05 -9.46 21.19
C ILE A 42 7.97 -10.99 20.97
N GLN A 43 7.84 -11.44 19.73
CA GLN A 43 7.53 -12.83 19.39
C GLN A 43 8.48 -13.91 19.98
N PRO A 44 9.80 -13.66 20.13
CA PRO A 44 10.70 -14.54 20.85
C PRO A 44 10.34 -14.66 22.34
N ALA A 45 10.37 -15.88 22.90
CA ALA A 45 9.95 -16.16 24.28
C ALA A 45 10.66 -15.28 25.34
N ASP A 46 11.94 -14.97 25.12
CA ASP A 46 12.75 -14.12 26.01
C ASP A 46 12.30 -12.64 26.00
N GLN A 47 11.86 -12.14 24.86
CA GLN A 47 11.37 -10.77 24.68
C GLN A 47 9.95 -10.62 25.27
N LEU A 48 9.12 -11.65 25.12
CA LEU A 48 7.80 -11.72 25.76
C LEU A 48 7.90 -11.70 27.29
N ALA A 49 8.88 -12.40 27.86
CA ALA A 49 9.13 -12.38 29.31
C ALA A 49 9.54 -10.99 29.79
N ARG A 50 10.42 -10.30 29.05
CA ARG A 50 10.83 -8.91 29.34
C ARG A 50 9.68 -7.90 29.21
N TYR A 51 8.83 -8.07 28.20
CA TYR A 51 7.62 -7.26 28.01
C TYR A 51 6.64 -7.43 29.18
N LYS A 52 6.35 -8.68 29.58
CA LYS A 52 5.48 -8.98 30.72
C LYS A 52 6.05 -8.50 32.06
N ALA A 53 7.37 -8.45 32.18
CA ALA A 53 8.06 -7.91 33.35
C ALA A 53 8.06 -6.37 33.41
N GLY A 54 7.42 -5.68 32.45
CA GLY A 54 7.37 -4.22 32.38
C GLY A 54 8.68 -3.57 31.91
N GLY A 55 9.63 -4.37 31.41
CA GLY A 55 10.97 -3.92 31.05
C GLY A 55 11.09 -3.33 29.64
N TRP A 56 10.00 -2.87 29.01
CA TRP A 56 10.01 -2.49 27.61
C TRP A 56 9.68 -1.02 27.34
N SER A 57 10.61 -0.40 26.60
CA SER A 57 10.72 0.95 26.03
C SER A 57 10.25 2.13 26.87
N THR A 58 11.21 2.98 27.25
CA THR A 58 11.00 4.40 27.54
C THR A 58 10.31 5.07 26.33
N GLY A 59 9.41 6.04 26.58
CA GLY A 59 8.60 6.66 25.52
C GLY A 59 9.39 7.23 24.33
N THR A 60 10.70 7.44 24.48
CA THR A 60 11.63 7.88 23.42
C THR A 60 11.88 6.82 22.33
N GLU A 61 11.98 5.54 22.68
CA GLU A 61 12.21 4.46 21.69
C GLU A 61 10.96 4.22 20.85
N LEU A 62 9.78 4.27 21.49
CA LEU A 62 8.50 4.12 20.82
C LEU A 62 8.23 5.25 19.83
N GLU A 63 8.58 6.49 20.20
CA GLU A 63 8.44 7.64 19.31
C GLU A 63 9.42 7.56 18.13
N ALA A 64 10.64 7.06 18.34
CA ALA A 64 11.60 6.81 17.26
C ALA A 64 11.09 5.74 16.27
N MET A 65 10.51 4.64 16.77
CA MET A 65 9.88 3.63 15.92
C MET A 65 8.70 4.20 15.12
N ARG A 66 7.89 5.06 15.75
CA ARG A 66 6.76 5.72 15.10
C ARG A 66 7.22 6.67 14.00
N GLN A 67 8.28 7.45 14.25
CA GLN A 67 8.88 8.34 13.25
C GLN A 67 9.45 7.56 12.06
N ALA A 68 10.21 6.48 12.31
CA ALA A 68 10.72 5.61 11.25
C ALA A 68 9.58 4.99 10.42
N SER A 69 8.49 4.56 11.07
CA SER A 69 7.29 4.04 10.40
C SER A 69 6.60 5.10 9.52
N LEU A 70 6.56 6.36 9.98
CA LEU A 70 6.02 7.48 9.22
C LEU A 70 6.85 7.79 7.98
N GLU A 71 8.19 7.81 8.09
CA GLU A 71 9.08 8.04 6.96
C GLU A 71 8.93 6.96 5.89
N ARG A 72 8.87 5.69 6.32
CA ARG A 72 8.61 4.56 5.42
C ARG A 72 7.25 4.71 4.73
N LEU A 73 6.18 5.04 5.47
CA LEU A 73 4.87 5.30 4.88
C LEU A 73 4.92 6.42 3.84
N LEU A 74 5.57 7.54 4.14
CA LEU A 74 5.66 8.66 3.19
C LEU A 74 6.40 8.26 1.92
N ARG A 75 7.48 7.50 2.04
CA ARG A 75 8.21 6.93 0.89
C ARG A 75 7.31 6.01 0.07
N THR A 76 6.63 5.06 0.70
CA THR A 76 5.70 4.13 0.01
C THR A 76 4.54 4.87 -0.65
N ARG A 77 3.93 5.86 0.01
CA ARG A 77 2.88 6.69 -0.59
C ARG A 77 3.39 7.45 -1.82
N THR A 78 4.58 8.03 -1.71
CA THR A 78 5.18 8.80 -2.82
C THR A 78 5.44 7.88 -4.01
N GLN A 79 5.99 6.69 -3.78
CA GLN A 79 6.19 5.67 -4.82
C GLN A 79 4.86 5.17 -5.40
N PHE A 80 3.85 4.94 -4.56
CA PHE A 80 2.50 4.53 -4.96
C PHE A 80 1.88 5.55 -5.93
N TRP A 81 1.87 6.84 -5.58
CA TRP A 81 1.30 7.86 -6.45
C TRP A 81 2.15 8.14 -7.68
N ARG A 82 3.48 8.10 -7.56
CA ARG A 82 4.39 8.31 -8.69
C ARG A 82 4.28 7.19 -9.73
N SER A 83 4.15 5.94 -9.29
CA SER A 83 3.91 4.81 -10.19
C SER A 83 2.56 4.91 -10.89
N GLY A 84 1.50 5.31 -10.17
CA GLY A 84 0.20 5.57 -10.77
C GLY A 84 0.25 6.64 -11.85
N LEU A 85 0.92 7.77 -11.55
CA LEU A 85 1.10 8.85 -12.52
C LEU A 85 1.90 8.40 -13.75
N ALA A 86 2.95 7.59 -13.55
CA ALA A 86 3.75 7.05 -14.65
C ALA A 86 2.92 6.13 -15.55
N ILE A 87 2.07 5.27 -14.97
CA ILE A 87 1.19 4.37 -15.73
C ILE A 87 0.17 5.16 -16.53
N VAL A 88 -0.50 6.14 -15.90
CA VAL A 88 -1.42 7.04 -16.62
C VAL A 88 -0.69 7.77 -17.76
N GLY A 89 0.54 8.22 -17.53
CA GLY A 89 1.39 8.84 -18.56
C GLY A 89 1.71 7.90 -19.73
N VAL A 90 2.04 6.63 -19.46
CA VAL A 90 2.28 5.63 -20.50
C VAL A 90 1.00 5.37 -21.30
N PHE A 91 -0.16 5.23 -20.65
CA PHE A 91 -1.44 5.05 -21.34
C PHE A 91 -1.79 6.27 -22.20
N ALA A 92 -1.58 7.49 -21.69
CA ALA A 92 -1.78 8.71 -22.46
C ALA A 92 -0.84 8.77 -23.69
N LEU A 93 0.42 8.38 -23.54
CA LEU A 93 1.38 8.30 -24.65
C LEU A 93 0.93 7.29 -25.71
N LEU A 94 0.44 6.12 -25.29
CA LEU A 94 -0.09 5.10 -26.21
C LEU A 94 -1.30 5.62 -27.00
N LEU A 95 -2.19 6.38 -26.37
CA LEU A 95 -3.32 7.02 -27.05
C LEU A 95 -2.84 8.06 -28.08
N ILE A 96 -1.84 8.88 -27.74
CA ILE A 96 -1.24 9.85 -28.67
C ILE A 96 -0.62 9.13 -29.86
N LEU A 97 0.18 8.08 -29.64
CA LEU A 97 0.80 7.29 -30.71
C LEU A 97 -0.26 6.63 -31.60
N TYR A 98 -1.33 6.09 -31.01
CA TYR A 98 -2.45 5.53 -31.76
C TYR A 98 -3.11 6.58 -32.68
N SER A 99 -3.33 7.79 -32.17
CA SER A 99 -3.88 8.90 -32.97
C SER A 99 -2.93 9.36 -34.09
N GLY A 100 -1.61 9.36 -33.81
CA GLY A 100 -0.56 9.77 -34.76
C GLY A 100 -0.39 8.83 -35.94
N LEU A 101 -0.86 7.57 -35.84
CA LEU A 101 -0.88 6.59 -36.93
C LEU A 101 -1.98 6.86 -37.99
N GLY A 102 -2.61 8.04 -37.96
CA GLY A 102 -3.64 8.44 -38.92
C GLY A 102 -5.01 7.83 -38.66
N ARG A 103 -5.19 7.13 -37.53
CA ARG A 103 -6.50 6.72 -37.04
C ARG A 103 -7.03 7.80 -36.12
N PRO A 104 -8.14 8.49 -36.47
CA PRO A 104 -8.73 9.44 -35.54
C PRO A 104 -9.07 8.69 -34.26
N VAL A 105 -8.59 9.20 -33.12
CA VAL A 105 -9.20 8.84 -31.84
C VAL A 105 -10.54 9.54 -31.89
N GLU A 106 -11.57 8.82 -32.34
CA GLU A 106 -12.94 9.24 -32.19
C GLU A 106 -13.17 9.39 -30.68
N LEU A 107 -13.09 10.64 -30.20
CA LEU A 107 -13.47 11.07 -28.85
C LEU A 107 -14.99 11.03 -28.67
N GLU A 108 -15.67 10.17 -29.42
CA GLU A 108 -17.00 9.73 -29.01
C GLU A 108 -16.79 8.95 -27.72
N PHE A 109 -17.46 9.41 -26.66
CA PHE A 109 -17.54 8.64 -25.42
C PHE A 109 -17.88 7.21 -25.83
N PRO A 110 -17.04 6.20 -25.50
CA PRO A 110 -17.22 4.90 -26.09
C PRO A 110 -18.63 4.41 -25.73
N ASN A 111 -19.47 4.16 -26.75
CA ASN A 111 -20.77 3.51 -26.52
C ASN A 111 -20.60 2.14 -25.82
N ASP A 112 -19.38 1.62 -25.85
CA ASP A 112 -18.92 0.38 -25.24
C ASP A 112 -18.19 0.66 -23.92
N MET A 113 -18.96 0.79 -22.83
CA MET A 113 -18.42 0.89 -21.47
C MET A 113 -17.64 -0.37 -21.04
N GLY A 114 -17.86 -1.50 -21.70
CA GLY A 114 -17.12 -2.75 -21.45
C GLY A 114 -15.62 -2.56 -21.70
N LYS A 115 -15.26 -1.96 -22.84
CA LYS A 115 -13.85 -1.62 -23.15
C LYS A 115 -13.22 -0.65 -22.17
N VAL A 116 -13.98 0.33 -21.67
CA VAL A 116 -13.49 1.28 -20.66
C VAL A 116 -13.18 0.55 -19.35
N LEU A 117 -14.10 -0.31 -18.90
CA LEU A 117 -13.91 -1.13 -17.70
C LEU A 117 -12.72 -2.09 -17.86
N ALA A 118 -12.56 -2.71 -19.03
CA ALA A 118 -11.41 -3.55 -19.32
C ALA A 118 -10.08 -2.79 -19.28
N ALA A 119 -10.04 -1.60 -19.88
CA ALA A 119 -8.86 -0.73 -19.86
C ALA A 119 -8.52 -0.25 -18.45
N LEU A 120 -9.52 0.19 -17.67
CA LEU A 120 -9.34 0.52 -16.26
C LEU A 120 -8.83 -0.68 -15.47
N GLY A 121 -9.39 -1.87 -15.71
CA GLY A 121 -8.95 -3.11 -15.10
C GLY A 121 -7.47 -3.40 -15.33
N ALA A 122 -7.03 -3.25 -16.58
CA ALA A 122 -5.61 -3.37 -16.94
C ALA A 122 -4.74 -2.33 -16.24
N ILE A 123 -5.16 -1.06 -16.18
CA ILE A 123 -4.44 0.01 -15.48
C ILE A 123 -4.28 -0.33 -13.99
N PHE A 124 -5.36 -0.74 -13.32
CA PHE A 124 -5.33 -1.12 -11.90
C PHE A 124 -4.41 -2.32 -11.65
N ALA A 125 -4.49 -3.36 -12.48
CA ALA A 125 -3.63 -4.55 -12.36
C ALA A 125 -2.16 -4.22 -12.60
N THR A 126 -1.84 -3.43 -13.62
CA THR A 126 -0.46 -2.97 -13.89
C THR A 126 0.07 -2.13 -12.75
N TRP A 127 -0.76 -1.25 -12.17
CA TRP A 127 -0.36 -0.42 -11.03
C TRP A 127 -0.03 -1.25 -9.80
N GLY A 128 -0.90 -2.20 -9.44
CA GLY A 128 -0.61 -3.17 -8.38
C GLY A 128 0.74 -3.87 -8.59
N SER A 129 0.98 -4.38 -9.80
CA SER A 129 2.22 -5.12 -10.13
C SER A 129 3.47 -4.25 -10.01
N VAL A 130 3.45 -3.00 -10.45
CA VAL A 130 4.60 -2.08 -10.33
C VAL A 130 4.93 -1.79 -8.87
N ILE A 131 3.92 -1.65 -8.00
CA ILE A 131 4.12 -1.45 -6.56
C ILE A 131 4.81 -2.66 -5.93
N GLN A 132 4.43 -3.88 -6.33
CA GLN A 132 5.07 -5.10 -5.84
C GLN A 132 6.52 -5.20 -6.32
N LEU A 133 6.80 -4.88 -7.59
CA LEU A 133 8.13 -5.01 -8.19
C LEU A 133 9.16 -3.96 -7.71
N THR A 134 8.69 -2.82 -7.20
CA THR A 134 9.57 -1.73 -6.74
C THR A 134 10.08 -1.94 -5.31
N GLY A 135 9.76 -3.07 -4.69
CA GLY A 135 10.16 -3.37 -3.32
C GLY A 135 11.44 -4.18 -3.16
N VAL A 136 12.27 -3.76 -2.20
CA VAL A 136 13.27 -4.62 -1.60
C VAL A 136 12.56 -5.45 -0.53
N GLU A 137 12.53 -6.77 -0.71
CA GLU A 137 12.02 -7.71 0.29
C GLU A 137 13.08 -7.89 1.39
N SER A 138 12.70 -7.66 2.65
CA SER A 138 13.48 -8.11 3.79
C SER A 138 13.45 -9.64 3.84
N TRP A 139 14.53 -10.22 4.37
CA TRP A 139 14.69 -11.67 4.44
C TRP A 139 13.59 -12.38 5.26
N SER A 140 12.82 -11.65 6.08
CA SER A 140 11.70 -12.20 6.86
C SER A 140 10.31 -12.00 6.25
N GLY A 141 10.12 -11.12 5.27
CA GLY A 141 8.81 -10.89 4.65
C GLY A 141 7.74 -10.29 5.59
N GLU A 142 8.06 -10.02 6.85
CA GLU A 142 7.11 -9.67 7.91
C GLU A 142 7.07 -8.18 8.25
N SER A 143 7.90 -7.35 7.62
CA SER A 143 7.91 -5.92 7.92
C SER A 143 6.57 -5.25 7.55
N ALA A 144 6.18 -4.23 8.31
CA ALA A 144 4.92 -3.50 8.07
C ALA A 144 4.80 -2.95 6.64
N ASP A 145 5.92 -2.56 6.03
CA ASP A 145 5.97 -2.01 4.68
C ASP A 145 5.92 -3.08 3.56
N GLU A 146 6.49 -4.27 3.76
CA GLU A 146 6.29 -5.42 2.87
C GLU A 146 4.83 -5.88 2.89
N LYS A 147 4.28 -6.02 4.09
CA LYS A 147 2.89 -6.43 4.26
C LYS A 147 1.93 -5.41 3.66
N LEU A 148 2.18 -4.12 3.83
CA LEU A 148 1.42 -3.06 3.16
C LEU A 148 1.50 -3.16 1.64
N ARG A 149 2.68 -3.40 1.06
CA ARG A 149 2.85 -3.55 -0.40
C ARG A 149 2.07 -4.73 -0.95
N SER A 150 2.15 -5.89 -0.28
CA SER A 150 1.36 -7.07 -0.63
C SER A 150 -0.16 -6.79 -0.56
N MET A 151 -0.61 -6.08 0.48
CA MET A 151 -2.02 -5.67 0.62
C MET A 151 -2.46 -4.71 -0.51
N LEU A 152 -1.60 -3.76 -0.89
CA LEU A 152 -1.87 -2.83 -2.00
C LEU A 152 -1.94 -3.59 -3.33
N PHE A 153 -0.99 -4.49 -3.60
CA PHE A 153 -1.01 -5.35 -4.78
C PHE A 153 -2.31 -6.15 -4.86
N GLN A 154 -2.68 -6.87 -3.79
CA GLN A 154 -3.91 -7.66 -3.76
C GLN A 154 -5.15 -6.80 -4.02
N ALA A 155 -5.27 -5.65 -3.35
CA ALA A 155 -6.41 -4.77 -3.55
C ALA A 155 -6.51 -4.26 -4.99
N MET A 156 -5.40 -3.80 -5.57
CA MET A 156 -5.38 -3.30 -6.95
C MET A 156 -5.58 -4.41 -7.98
N PHE A 157 -5.02 -5.58 -7.75
CA PHE A 157 -5.17 -6.73 -8.64
C PHE A 157 -6.60 -7.27 -8.64
N VAL A 158 -7.24 -7.39 -7.47
CA VAL A 158 -8.64 -7.83 -7.36
C VAL A 158 -9.58 -6.81 -8.00
N LEU A 159 -9.41 -5.51 -7.71
CA LEU A 159 -10.19 -4.45 -8.35
C LEU A 159 -9.99 -4.43 -9.86
N GLY A 160 -8.73 -4.54 -10.30
CA GLY A 160 -8.37 -4.57 -11.71
C GLY A 160 -8.96 -5.78 -12.44
N GLY A 161 -8.85 -6.97 -11.85
CA GLY A 161 -9.44 -8.20 -12.37
C GLY A 161 -10.96 -8.15 -12.43
N ALA A 162 -11.61 -7.59 -11.39
CA ALA A 162 -13.06 -7.40 -11.39
C ALA A 162 -13.51 -6.47 -12.53
N PHE A 163 -12.86 -5.31 -12.71
CA PHE A 163 -13.17 -4.41 -13.82
C PHE A 163 -12.88 -5.02 -15.18
N ALA A 164 -11.79 -5.79 -15.32
CA ALA A 164 -11.48 -6.50 -16.55
C ALA A 164 -12.55 -7.54 -16.90
N LEU A 165 -12.98 -8.35 -15.92
CA LEU A 165 -14.01 -9.36 -16.12
C LEU A 165 -15.36 -8.74 -16.45
N ILE A 166 -15.80 -7.73 -15.68
CA ILE A 166 -17.05 -7.02 -15.96
C ILE A 166 -16.98 -6.40 -17.37
N GLY A 167 -15.85 -5.79 -17.72
CA GLY A 167 -15.67 -5.15 -19.02
C GLY A 167 -15.68 -6.11 -20.22
N VAL A 168 -15.27 -7.37 -20.04
CA VAL A 168 -15.31 -8.40 -21.08
C VAL A 168 -16.67 -9.08 -21.18
N LEU A 169 -17.42 -9.15 -20.08
CA LEU A 169 -18.72 -9.81 -19.99
C LEU A 169 -19.92 -8.92 -20.36
N TRP A 170 -19.70 -7.60 -20.41
CA TRP A 170 -20.72 -6.59 -20.75
C TRP A 170 -20.81 -6.40 -22.26
#